data_AF-A0A7L9IZ02-F1
#
_entry.id   AF-A0A7L9IZ02-F1
#
_cell.length_a   1.000
_cell.length_b   1.000
_cell.length_c   1.000
_cell.angle_alpha   90.00
_cell.angle_beta   90.00
_cell.angle_gamma   90.00
#
_symmetry.space_group_name_H-M   'P 1'
#
loop_
_entity.id
_entity.type
_entity.pdbx_description
1 polymer ?
#
loop_
_entity_poly.entity_id
_entity_poly.type
_entity_poly.pdbx_seq_one_letter_code
_entity_poly.pdbx_strand_id
1 'polypeptide(L)'
;MPVRRLDEMGRHLLAAATRDDDCVGRWRAKTVRVPGSGCLWWTGAISGRGHGRFWIGGRVVIAHRFAWALAHGVESLAGIEVLGHRCDNPLCQRVDADHVVASSYVANRREWAARKELTGSPLGDPRGSRRRARELRDLARRDPVLVAADQERLRRIYGEQLPLW
;
A
#
# COMPACT_ATOMS: atom_id res chain seq x y z
N MET A 1 -12.94 -8.28 21.18
CA MET A 1 -13.46 -7.01 20.63
C MET A 1 -13.46 -7.12 19.11
N PRO A 2 -14.61 -7.14 18.43
CA PRO A 2 -14.60 -7.21 16.97
C PRO A 2 -13.87 -5.97 16.44
N VAL A 3 -12.88 -6.21 15.58
CA VAL A 3 -12.06 -5.15 14.96
C VAL A 3 -13.01 -4.12 14.37
N ARG A 4 -12.80 -2.83 14.70
CA ARG A 4 -13.66 -1.73 14.28
C ARG A 4 -13.83 -1.78 12.75
N ARG A 5 -14.94 -2.35 12.31
CA ARG A 5 -15.51 -2.14 10.97
C ARG A 5 -15.68 -0.62 10.81
N LEU A 6 -15.63 -0.13 9.57
CA LEU A 6 -16.00 1.26 9.29
C LEU A 6 -17.39 1.49 9.91
N ASP A 7 -17.45 2.30 10.97
CA ASP A 7 -18.70 2.73 11.57
C ASP A 7 -19.55 3.46 10.51
N GLU A 8 -20.86 3.58 10.73
CA GLU A 8 -21.77 4.13 9.74
C GLU A 8 -21.35 5.52 9.27
N MET A 9 -20.98 6.40 10.21
CA MET A 9 -20.45 7.72 9.90
C MET A 9 -19.16 7.67 9.07
N GLY A 10 -18.25 6.73 9.37
CA GLY A 10 -17.04 6.50 8.59
C GLY A 10 -17.30 5.99 7.19
N ARG A 11 -18.34 5.16 6.99
CA ARG A 11 -18.79 4.73 5.66
C ARG A 11 -19.33 5.91 4.86
N HIS A 12 -20.21 6.72 5.45
CA HIS A 12 -20.75 7.91 4.79
C HIS A 12 -19.66 8.92 4.42
N LEU A 13 -18.73 9.21 5.34
CA LEU A 13 -17.62 10.12 5.06
C LEU A 13 -16.71 9.60 3.94
N LEU A 14 -16.38 8.30 3.94
CA LEU A 14 -15.57 7.71 2.88
C LEU A 14 -16.31 7.75 1.54
N ALA A 15 -17.61 7.46 1.51
CA ALA A 15 -18.42 7.46 0.31
C ALA A 15 -18.62 8.85 -0.29
N ALA A 16 -18.70 9.88 0.55
CA ALA A 16 -18.66 11.27 0.11
C ALA A 16 -17.27 11.61 -0.46
N ALA A 17 -16.20 11.27 0.26
CA ALA A 17 -14.83 11.56 -0.12
C ALA A 17 -14.37 10.88 -1.42
N THR A 18 -14.94 9.73 -1.79
CA THR A 18 -14.65 9.05 -3.07
C THR A 18 -15.39 9.65 -4.27
N ARG A 19 -16.45 10.44 -4.03
CA ARG A 19 -17.24 11.13 -5.08
C ARG A 19 -16.87 12.61 -5.21
N ASP A 20 -16.09 13.13 -4.28
CA ASP A 20 -15.57 14.49 -4.29
C ASP A 20 -14.28 14.56 -5.13
N ASP A 21 -14.36 15.23 -6.28
CA ASP A 21 -13.26 15.36 -7.24
C ASP A 21 -12.02 16.04 -6.62
N ASP A 22 -12.19 16.99 -5.71
CA ASP A 22 -11.06 17.64 -5.04
C ASP A 22 -10.36 16.67 -4.10
N CYS A 23 -11.13 15.89 -3.34
CA CYS A 23 -10.57 14.84 -2.49
C CYS A 23 -9.83 13.78 -3.32
N VAL A 24 -10.43 13.32 -4.43
CA VAL A 24 -9.80 12.38 -5.35
C VAL A 24 -8.54 12.97 -5.97
N GLY A 25 -8.56 14.23 -6.40
CA GLY A 25 -7.41 14.96 -6.92
C GLY A 25 -6.27 15.02 -5.91
N ARG A 26 -6.56 15.37 -4.65
CA ARG A 26 -5.56 15.37 -3.56
C ARG A 26 -4.98 13.98 -3.28
N TRP A 27 -5.74 12.91 -3.50
CA TRP A 27 -5.22 11.54 -3.37
C TRP A 27 -4.33 11.17 -4.56
N ARG A 28 -4.79 11.42 -5.79
CA ARG A 28 -4.03 11.15 -7.03
C ARG A 28 -2.70 11.90 -7.06
N ALA A 29 -2.68 13.16 -6.61
CA ALA A 29 -1.46 13.96 -6.49
C ALA A 29 -0.42 13.39 -5.51
N LYS A 30 -0.82 12.43 -4.65
CA LYS A 30 0.07 11.72 -3.72
C LYS A 30 0.45 10.33 -4.21
N THR A 31 0.17 10.01 -5.47
CA THR A 31 0.53 8.76 -6.11
C THR A 31 1.48 8.99 -7.28
N VAL A 32 2.51 8.16 -7.40
CA VAL A 32 3.50 8.25 -8.48
C VAL A 32 3.80 6.87 -9.04
N ARG A 33 4.21 6.82 -10.31
CA ARG A 33 4.75 5.59 -10.93
C ARG A 33 6.26 5.61 -10.81
N VAL A 34 6.85 4.45 -10.54
CA VAL A 34 8.30 4.25 -10.48
C VAL A 34 8.69 3.39 -11.68
N PRO A 35 9.71 3.78 -12.48
CA PRO A 35 10.20 2.97 -13.59
C PRO A 35 10.55 1.54 -13.15
N GLY A 36 10.13 0.54 -13.94
CA GLY A 36 10.37 -0.88 -13.62
C GLY A 36 9.57 -1.42 -12.42
N SER A 37 8.60 -0.66 -11.88
CA SER A 37 7.73 -1.11 -10.80
C SER A 37 6.27 -1.15 -11.24
N GLY A 38 5.58 -2.27 -10.99
CA GLY A 38 4.13 -2.36 -11.16
C GLY A 38 3.31 -1.61 -10.10
N CYS A 39 3.94 -1.15 -9.01
CA CYS A 39 3.24 -0.50 -7.90
C CYS A 39 2.82 0.94 -8.24
N LEU A 40 1.68 1.37 -7.69
CA LEU A 40 1.31 2.79 -7.59
C LEU A 40 1.82 3.33 -6.26
N TRP A 41 2.89 4.11 -6.24
CA TRP A 41 3.62 4.47 -5.03
C TRP A 41 3.02 5.68 -4.31
N TRP A 42 2.83 5.56 -3.00
CA TRP A 42 2.34 6.64 -2.16
C TRP A 42 3.45 7.58 -1.69
N THR A 43 3.24 8.89 -1.88
CA THR A 43 4.14 9.97 -1.44
C THR A 43 3.58 10.78 -0.27
N GLY A 44 2.40 10.44 0.26
CA GLY A 44 1.78 11.14 1.39
C GLY A 44 2.32 10.75 2.77
N ALA A 45 1.54 11.03 3.82
CA ALA A 45 1.86 10.58 5.17
C ALA A 45 1.86 9.04 5.27
N ILE A 46 2.66 8.49 6.18
CA ILE A 46 2.74 7.04 6.43
C ILE A 46 2.62 6.75 7.92
N SER A 47 2.11 5.57 8.26
CA SER A 47 2.01 5.10 9.64
C SER A 47 3.31 4.51 10.17
N GLY A 48 3.35 4.20 11.47
CA GLY A 48 4.47 3.47 12.09
C GLY A 48 4.75 2.09 11.47
N ARG A 49 3.79 1.51 10.73
CA ARG A 49 3.94 0.26 9.97
C ARG A 49 4.11 0.48 8.47
N GLY A 50 4.54 1.67 8.04
CA GLY A 50 4.85 1.98 6.64
C GLY A 50 3.66 2.23 5.70
N HIS A 51 2.44 1.83 6.07
CA HIS A 51 1.26 2.05 5.23
C HIS A 51 0.91 3.53 5.06
N GLY A 52 0.52 3.90 3.85
CA GLY A 52 0.04 5.24 3.52
C GLY A 52 -1.18 5.67 4.34
N ARG A 53 -1.25 6.96 4.65
CA ARG A 53 -2.31 7.63 5.40
C ARG A 53 -2.83 8.82 4.61
N PHE A 54 -4.15 8.92 4.49
CA PHE A 54 -4.81 9.94 3.70
C PHE A 54 -5.92 10.63 4.51
N TRP A 55 -5.94 11.96 4.48
CA TRP A 55 -6.94 12.78 5.16
C TRP A 55 -8.10 13.09 4.22
N ILE A 56 -9.32 12.75 4.67
CA ILE A 56 -10.57 12.89 3.91
C ILE A 56 -11.52 13.95 4.52
N GLY A 57 -10.99 14.99 5.16
CA GLY A 57 -11.83 16.09 5.66
C GLY A 57 -12.58 15.81 6.97
N GLY A 58 -11.98 15.02 7.86
CA GLY A 58 -12.57 14.70 9.17
C GLY A 58 -11.98 13.44 9.79
N ARG A 59 -11.43 12.56 8.95
CA ARG A 59 -10.77 11.32 9.40
C ARG A 59 -9.52 11.04 8.56
N VAL A 60 -8.56 10.36 9.19
CA VAL A 60 -7.43 9.73 8.47
C VAL A 60 -7.82 8.30 8.13
N VAL A 61 -7.79 7.95 6.85
CA VAL A 61 -7.95 6.58 6.36
C VAL A 61 -6.60 6.00 5.90
N ILE A 62 -6.52 4.68 5.79
CA ILE A 62 -5.38 4.02 5.14
C ILE A 62 -5.50 4.28 3.63
N ALA A 63 -4.42 4.72 3.00
CA ALA A 63 -4.45 5.19 1.62
C ALA A 63 -4.92 4.12 0.62
N HIS A 64 -4.52 2.85 0.78
CA HIS A 64 -4.92 1.78 -0.14
C HIS A 64 -6.38 1.37 0.09
N ARG A 65 -6.95 1.63 1.27
CA ARG A 65 -8.39 1.43 1.52
C ARG A 65 -9.21 2.49 0.79
N PHE A 66 -8.71 3.73 0.70
CA PHE A 66 -9.29 4.74 -0.16
C PHE A 66 -9.21 4.34 -1.64
N ALA A 67 -8.06 3.79 -2.07
CA ALA A 67 -7.89 3.25 -3.41
C ALA A 67 -8.92 2.14 -3.74
N TRP A 68 -9.12 1.20 -2.82
CA TRP A 68 -10.13 0.15 -2.95
C TRP A 68 -11.54 0.72 -3.05
N ALA A 69 -11.89 1.66 -2.17
CA ALA A 69 -13.20 2.31 -2.21
C ALA A 69 -13.45 3.07 -3.52
N LEU A 70 -12.42 3.68 -4.12
CA LEU A 70 -12.52 4.30 -5.43
C LEU A 70 -12.75 3.28 -6.55
N ALA A 71 -12.07 2.12 -6.49
CA ALA A 71 -12.12 1.11 -7.54
C ALA A 71 -13.38 0.22 -7.48
N HIS A 72 -13.85 -0.10 -6.27
CA HIS A 72 -14.88 -1.12 -6.02
C HIS A 72 -16.05 -0.62 -5.15
N GLY A 73 -16.02 0.64 -4.70
CA GLY A 73 -17.05 1.20 -3.83
C GLY A 73 -16.81 0.91 -2.35
N VAL A 74 -17.44 1.74 -1.50
CA VAL A 74 -17.32 1.66 -0.03
C VAL A 74 -17.99 0.41 0.54
N GLU A 75 -19.09 -0.04 -0.06
CA GLU A 75 -19.80 -1.23 0.41
C GLU A 75 -18.97 -2.51 0.22
N SER A 76 -18.26 -2.62 -0.91
CA SER A 76 -17.28 -3.70 -1.13
C SER A 76 -16.22 -3.72 -0.01
N LEU A 77 -15.72 -2.54 0.38
CA LEU A 77 -14.72 -2.41 1.44
C LEU A 77 -15.24 -2.77 2.84
N ALA A 78 -16.53 -2.55 3.10
CA ALA A 78 -17.12 -2.73 4.43
C ALA A 78 -17.10 -4.20 4.89
N GLY A 79 -17.18 -5.15 3.95
CA GLY A 79 -17.11 -6.59 4.21
C GLY A 79 -15.69 -7.16 4.29
N ILE A 80 -14.66 -6.38 3.97
CA ILE A 80 -13.28 -6.88 3.88
C ILE A 80 -12.55 -6.70 5.22
N GLU A 81 -12.08 -7.83 5.77
CA GLU A 81 -11.28 -7.85 6.99
C GLU A 81 -9.90 -7.22 6.80
N VAL A 82 -9.20 -7.62 5.74
CA VAL A 82 -7.84 -7.20 5.42
C VAL A 82 -7.70 -6.92 3.94
N LEU A 83 -7.02 -5.82 3.61
CA LEU A 83 -6.45 -5.62 2.28
C LEU A 83 -4.98 -5.99 2.34
N GLY A 84 -4.62 -7.08 1.66
CA GLY A 84 -3.26 -7.61 1.61
C GLY A 84 -2.49 -7.05 0.43
N HIS A 85 -1.17 -6.86 0.59
CA HIS A 85 -0.27 -6.52 -0.51
C HIS A 85 0.42 -7.79 -1.00
N ARG A 86 0.07 -8.28 -2.19
CA ARG A 86 0.80 -9.39 -2.84
C ARG A 86 2.17 -8.95 -3.37
N CYS A 87 2.28 -7.69 -3.75
CA CYS A 87 3.55 -7.04 -4.06
C CYS A 87 4.44 -6.73 -2.83
N ASP A 88 4.00 -7.08 -1.61
CA ASP A 88 4.70 -6.84 -0.33
C ASP A 88 5.10 -5.37 -0.02
N ASN A 89 4.70 -4.42 -0.86
CA ASN A 89 5.04 -3.01 -0.73
C ASN A 89 3.92 -2.22 -0.02
N PRO A 90 4.09 -1.78 1.24
CA PRO A 90 3.05 -1.06 1.99
C PRO A 90 2.76 0.35 1.46
N LEU A 91 3.59 0.87 0.55
CA LEU A 91 3.36 2.13 -0.16
C LEU A 91 2.51 1.95 -1.43
N CYS A 92 2.21 0.71 -1.85
CA CYS A 92 1.44 0.47 -3.07
C CYS A 92 -0.04 0.84 -2.88
N GLN A 93 -0.63 1.50 -3.88
CA GLN A 93 -2.03 1.90 -3.92
C GLN A 93 -2.80 1.24 -5.06
N ARG A 94 -2.14 0.39 -5.84
CA ARG A 94 -2.71 -0.27 -7.01
C ARG A 94 -3.62 -1.41 -6.55
N VAL A 95 -4.86 -1.41 -7.04
CA VAL A 95 -5.88 -2.43 -6.72
C VAL A 95 -6.04 -3.34 -7.92
N ASP A 96 -5.52 -4.57 -7.80
CA ASP A 96 -5.65 -5.67 -8.75
C ASP A 96 -5.08 -6.97 -8.13
N ALA A 97 -5.07 -8.04 -8.91
CA ALA A 97 -4.71 -9.39 -8.48
C ALA A 97 -3.24 -9.55 -8.01
N ASP A 98 -2.33 -8.65 -8.38
CA ASP A 98 -0.90 -8.72 -8.06
C ASP A 98 -0.49 -7.71 -6.98
N HIS A 99 -1.36 -6.74 -6.68
CA HIS A 99 -1.08 -5.68 -5.73
C HIS A 99 -1.99 -5.73 -4.50
N VAL A 100 -2.96 -4.83 -4.38
CA VAL A 100 -3.88 -4.77 -3.24
C VAL A 100 -5.08 -5.67 -3.50
N VAL A 101 -5.26 -6.69 -2.66
CA VAL A 101 -6.34 -7.68 -2.77
C VAL A 101 -7.15 -7.79 -1.47
N ALA A 102 -8.42 -8.13 -1.59
CA ALA A 102 -9.23 -8.59 -0.46
C ALA A 102 -8.66 -9.89 0.11
N SER A 103 -8.52 -9.97 1.44
CA SER A 103 -7.97 -11.13 2.13
C SER A 103 -8.59 -11.28 3.53
N SER A 104 -8.30 -12.40 4.17
CA SER A 104 -8.59 -12.64 5.59
C SER A 104 -7.33 -12.48 6.43
N TYR A 105 -7.48 -12.31 7.75
CA TYR A 105 -6.33 -12.27 8.66
C TYR A 105 -5.46 -13.54 8.58
N VAL A 106 -6.09 -14.70 8.43
CA VAL A 106 -5.41 -16.00 8.35
C VAL A 106 -4.63 -16.12 7.05
N ALA A 107 -5.27 -15.82 5.91
CA ALA A 107 -4.62 -15.89 4.60
C ALA A 107 -3.46 -14.89 4.51
N ASN A 108 -3.69 -13.63 4.88
CA ASN A 108 -2.64 -12.60 4.87
C ASN A 108 -1.45 -12.94 5.77
N ARG A 109 -1.69 -13.57 6.93
CA ARG A 109 -0.60 -14.02 7.82
C ARG A 109 0.18 -15.20 7.24
N ARG A 110 -0.51 -16.16 6.60
CA ARG A 110 0.13 -17.29 5.92
C ARG A 110 1.00 -16.82 4.76
N GLU A 111 0.49 -15.93 3.92
CA GLU A 111 1.27 -15.31 2.83
C GLU A 111 2.51 -14.59 3.37
N TRP A 112 2.36 -13.76 4.40
CA TRP A 112 3.49 -13.08 5.02
C TRP A 112 4.54 -14.08 5.56
N ALA A 113 4.11 -15.14 6.25
CA ALA A 113 5.01 -16.14 6.80
C ALA A 113 5.80 -16.88 5.71
N ALA A 114 5.15 -17.19 4.58
CA ALA A 114 5.79 -17.83 3.43
C ALA A 114 6.75 -16.91 2.67
N ARG A 115 6.50 -15.59 2.66
CA ARG A 115 7.27 -14.63 1.85
C ARG A 115 8.35 -13.86 2.61
N LYS A 116 8.29 -13.75 3.93
CA LYS A 116 9.18 -12.89 4.73
C LYS A 116 10.66 -13.26 4.66
N GLU A 117 10.97 -14.51 4.31
CA GLU A 117 12.33 -15.04 4.22
C GLU A 117 12.85 -15.09 2.77
N LEU A 118 12.01 -14.73 1.79
CA LEU A 118 12.41 -14.70 0.38
C LEU A 118 13.40 -13.57 0.14
N THR A 119 14.56 -13.94 -0.41
CA THR A 119 15.61 -13.00 -0.78
C THR A 119 15.11 -12.05 -1.88
N GLY A 120 15.35 -10.76 -1.70
CA GLY A 120 14.86 -9.72 -2.62
C GLY A 120 13.41 -9.29 -2.40
N SER A 121 12.64 -9.94 -1.50
CA SER A 121 11.30 -9.48 -1.14
C SER A 121 11.35 -8.15 -0.37
N PRO A 122 10.41 -7.21 -0.60
CA PRO A 122 10.22 -6.05 0.26
C PRO A 122 10.04 -6.37 1.75
N LEU A 123 9.57 -7.58 2.11
CA LEU A 123 9.43 -8.03 3.49
C LEU A 123 10.78 -8.34 4.16
N GLY A 124 11.76 -8.80 3.38
CA GLY A 124 13.11 -9.14 3.85
C GLY A 124 14.09 -7.96 3.84
N ASP A 125 13.64 -6.75 3.49
CA ASP A 125 14.48 -5.56 3.47
C ASP A 125 15.06 -5.28 4.87
N PRO A 126 16.39 -5.18 5.04
CA PRO A 126 17.05 -5.04 6.34
C PRO A 126 16.67 -3.75 7.08
N ARG A 127 16.12 -2.76 6.38
CA ARG A 127 15.62 -1.52 6.98
C ARG A 127 14.36 -1.77 7.80
N GLY A 128 13.65 -2.87 7.54
CA GLY A 128 12.33 -3.15 8.06
C GLY A 128 11.25 -2.23 7.48
N SER A 129 10.00 -2.61 7.70
CA SER A 129 8.83 -1.98 7.07
C SER A 129 8.77 -0.45 7.20
N ARG A 130 9.01 0.09 8.42
CA ARG A 130 8.87 1.53 8.69
C ARG A 130 9.95 2.37 8.00
N ARG A 131 11.23 2.02 8.19
CA ARG A 131 12.36 2.79 7.65
C ARG A 131 12.38 2.70 6.14
N ARG A 132 12.15 1.50 5.57
CA ARG A 132 11.99 1.30 4.12
C ARG A 132 10.91 2.21 3.56
N ALA A 133 9.69 2.15 4.09
CA ALA A 133 8.58 2.97 3.58
C ALA A 133 8.86 4.47 3.68
N ARG A 134 9.51 4.92 4.76
CA ARG A 134 9.90 6.34 4.91
C ARG A 134 10.88 6.77 3.82
N GLU A 135 11.97 6.02 3.66
CA GLU A 135 13.04 6.36 2.72
C GLU A 135 12.57 6.29 1.28
N LEU A 136 11.84 5.24 0.89
CA LEU A 136 11.33 5.11 -0.48
C LEU A 136 10.28 6.17 -0.80
N ARG A 137 9.44 6.55 0.16
CA ARG A 137 8.52 7.69 0.00
C ARG A 137 9.30 8.99 -0.22
N ASP A 138 10.36 9.24 0.55
CA ASP A 138 11.15 10.47 0.44
C ASP A 138 11.98 10.53 -0.85
N LEU A 139 12.41 9.38 -1.37
CA LEU A 139 12.96 9.25 -2.72
C LEU A 139 11.88 9.55 -3.76
N ALA A 140 10.71 8.90 -3.67
CA ALA A 140 9.60 9.08 -4.61
C ALA A 140 9.08 10.52 -4.69
N ARG A 141 9.16 11.28 -3.59
CA ARG A 141 8.83 12.71 -3.54
C ARG A 141 9.80 13.59 -4.32
N ARG A 142 11.08 13.20 -4.37
CA ARG A 142 12.12 13.94 -5.07
C ARG A 142 12.12 13.55 -6.55
N ASP A 143 12.23 12.26 -6.80
CA ASP A 143 12.21 11.69 -8.15
C ASP A 143 11.96 10.17 -8.05
N PRO A 144 10.88 9.64 -8.68
CA PRO A 144 10.62 8.21 -8.75
C PRO A 144 11.78 7.36 -9.32
N VAL A 145 12.65 7.91 -10.15
CA VAL A 145 13.85 7.20 -10.66
C VAL A 145 14.78 6.80 -9.52
N LEU A 146 14.86 7.60 -8.45
CA LEU A 146 15.69 7.28 -7.29
C LEU A 146 15.18 6.07 -6.51
N VAL A 147 13.86 5.81 -6.54
CA VAL A 147 13.28 4.59 -5.98
C VAL A 147 13.72 3.38 -6.80
N ALA A 148 13.65 3.47 -8.12
CA ALA A 148 14.08 2.40 -9.01
C ALA A 148 15.56 2.06 -8.78
N ALA A 149 16.42 3.09 -8.68
CA ALA A 149 17.85 2.91 -8.38
C ALA A 149 18.10 2.27 -7.01
N ASP A 150 17.36 2.64 -5.96
CA ASP A 150 17.49 1.99 -4.65
C ASP A 150 17.07 0.53 -4.66
N GLN A 151 15.97 0.20 -5.35
CA GLN A 151 15.51 -1.19 -5.46
C GLN A 151 16.51 -2.04 -6.26
N GLU A 152 17.05 -1.50 -7.35
CA GLU A 152 18.10 -2.16 -8.13
C GLU A 152 19.37 -2.40 -7.30
N ARG A 153 19.81 -1.40 -6.53
CA ARG A 153 20.96 -1.54 -5.62
C ARG A 153 20.74 -2.67 -4.61
N LEU A 154 19.54 -2.77 -4.02
CA LEU A 154 19.23 -3.85 -3.08
C LEU A 154 19.22 -5.22 -3.74
N ARG A 155 18.64 -5.34 -4.94
CA ARG A 155 18.67 -6.59 -5.73
C ARG A 155 20.10 -7.05 -6.01
N ARG A 156 21.03 -6.13 -6.31
CA ARG A 156 22.45 -6.48 -6.50
C ARG A 156 23.15 -6.98 -5.25
N ILE A 157 22.81 -6.43 -4.08
CA ILE A 157 23.45 -6.78 -2.81
C ILE A 157 22.91 -8.12 -2.29
N TYR A 158 21.60 -8.28 -2.33
CA TYR A 158 20.93 -9.44 -1.70
C TYR A 158 20.61 -10.54 -2.71
N GLY A 159 20.57 -10.25 -4.00
CA GLY A 159 20.06 -11.15 -5.03
C GLY A 159 18.53 -11.11 -5.12
N GLU A 160 17.99 -11.86 -6.08
CA GLU A 160 16.58 -12.22 -6.16
C GLU A 160 16.48 -13.74 -6.07
N GLN A 161 15.51 -14.24 -5.30
CA GLN A 161 15.15 -15.64 -5.41
C GLN A 161 14.37 -15.83 -6.71
N LEU A 162 15.02 -16.40 -7.73
CA LEU A 162 14.34 -16.82 -8.95
C LEU A 162 13.37 -17.95 -8.59
N PRO A 163 12.10 -17.92 -9.05
CA PRO A 163 11.28 -19.11 -9.00
C PRO A 163 12.03 -20.19 -9.79
N LEU A 164 12.19 -21.38 -9.21
CA LEU A 164 12.98 -22.46 -9.82
C LEU A 164 12.40 -22.97 -11.15
N TRP A 165 11.21 -22.51 -11.55
CA TRP A 165 10.52 -22.70 -12.83
C TRP A 165 9.31 -21.77 -12.86
#